data_AF-A0A077KIY0-F1
#
_entry.id   AF-A0A077KIY0-F1
#
_cell.length_a   1.000
_cell.length_b   1.000
_cell.length_c   1.000
_cell.angle_alpha   90.00
_cell.angle_beta   90.00
_cell.angle_gamma   90.00
#
_symmetry.space_group_name_H-M   'P 1'
#
loop_
_entity.id
_entity.type
_entity.pdbx_description
1 polymer ?
#
loop_
_entity_poly.entity_id
_entity_poly.type
_entity_poly.pdbx_seq_one_letter_code
_entity_poly.pdbx_strand_id
1 'polypeptide(L)' 'MAMCATCHCFILNNAASLSEKSDVEDALLSELFTSNETSRLACQIYLTAQMDGLAIEIAAN' A
#
# COMPACT_ATOMS: atom_id res chain seq x y z
N MET A 1 8.10 -7.13 6.77
CA MET A 1 9.14 -6.14 7.12
C MET A 1 9.47 -5.39 5.86
N ALA A 2 9.26 -4.07 5.84
CA ALA A 2 9.53 -3.22 4.70
C ALA A 2 10.96 -2.67 4.80
N MET A 3 11.68 -2.63 3.67
CA MET A 3 13.07 -2.15 3.57
C MET A 3 13.29 -1.20 2.39
N CYS A 4 12.31 -1.10 1.49
CA CYS A 4 12.33 -0.22 0.33
C CYS A 4 10.89 0.14 -0.06
N ALA A 5 10.72 1.06 -1.01
CA ALA A 5 9.42 1.49 -1.50
C ALA A 5 9.15 1.13 -2.98
N THR A 6 9.90 0.17 -3.55
CA THR A 6 9.81 -0.21 -4.98
C THR A 6 8.49 -0.94 -5.35
N CYS A 7 7.69 -1.31 -4.37
CA CYS A 7 6.39 -1.95 -4.54
C CYS A 7 5.22 -1.00 -4.20
N HIS A 8 5.47 0.31 -4.28
CA HIS A 8 4.46 1.34 -4.06
C HIS A 8 3.30 1.20 -5.06
N CYS A 9 2.09 1.18 -4.51
CA CYS A 9 0.84 1.15 -5.26
C CYS A 9 -0.23 1.99 -4.55
N PHE A 10 -1.30 2.31 -5.28
CA PHE A 10 -2.48 2.98 -4.76
C PHE A 10 -3.65 2.00 -4.70
N ILE A 11 -4.38 2.01 -3.59
CA ILE A 11 -5.60 1.22 -3.43
C ILE A 11 -6.77 1.95 -4.10
N LEU A 12 -7.38 1.33 -5.10
CA LEU A 12 -8.47 1.91 -5.89
C LEU A 12 -9.85 1.66 -5.27
N ASN A 13 -10.00 0.59 -4.49
CA ASN A 13 -11.26 0.25 -3.81
C ASN A 13 -11.03 -0.39 -2.43
N ASN A 14 -12.02 -0.26 -1.54
CA ASN A 14 -12.07 -0.97 -0.26
C ASN A 14 -10.84 -0.80 0.67
N ALA A 15 -10.31 0.42 0.79
CA ALA A 15 -9.24 0.75 1.75
C ALA A 15 -9.55 0.31 3.19
N ALA A 16 -10.82 0.36 3.61
CA ALA A 16 -11.27 0.02 4.95
C ALA A 16 -11.13 -1.47 5.33
N SER A 17 -10.93 -2.37 4.36
CA SER A 17 -10.73 -3.81 4.61
C SER A 17 -9.26 -4.21 4.69
N LEU A 18 -8.34 -3.27 4.47
CA LEU A 18 -6.91 -3.52 4.55
C LEU A 18 -6.42 -3.33 5.99
N SER A 19 -5.42 -4.13 6.37
CA SER A 19 -4.68 -3.92 7.62
C SER A 19 -4.05 -2.53 7.63
N GLU A 20 -3.93 -1.94 8.81
CA GLU A 20 -3.24 -0.66 9.00
C GLU A 20 -1.79 -0.74 8.51
N LYS A 21 -1.26 0.41 8.10
CA LYS A 21 0.16 0.53 7.75
C LYS A 21 0.98 0.30 9.01
N SER A 22 2.09 -0.41 8.87
CA SER A 22 3.11 -0.43 9.93
C SER A 22 3.88 0.89 9.94
N ASP A 23 4.41 1.29 11.10
CA ASP A 23 5.26 2.49 11.23
C ASP A 23 6.40 2.54 10.19
N VAL A 24 6.99 1.38 9.87
CA VAL A 24 8.07 1.29 8.88
C VAL A 24 7.55 1.48 7.44
N GLU A 25 6.35 0.98 7.15
CA GLU A 25 5.70 1.21 5.85
C GLU A 25 5.37 2.70 5.68
N ASP A 26 4.83 3.33 6.71
CA ASP A 26 4.45 4.74 6.69
C ASP A 26 5.67 5.65 6.54
N ALA A 27 6.74 5.38 7.29
CA ALA A 27 8.01 6.10 7.17
C ALA A 27 8.57 6.05 5.74
N LEU A 28 8.63 4.86 5.12
CA LEU A 28 9.14 4.70 3.76
C LEU A 28 8.26 5.38 2.70
N LEU A 29 6.93 5.34 2.87
CA LEU A 29 6.01 6.02 1.97
C LEU A 29 6.13 7.55 2.11
N SER A 30 6.37 8.06 3.32
CA SER A 30 6.51 9.51 3.58
C SER A 30 7.71 10.15 2.88
N GLU A 31 8.72 9.35 2.53
CA GLU A 31 9.89 9.79 1.76
C GLU A 31 9.58 9.94 0.26
N LEU A 32 8.46 9.41 -0.24
CA LEU A 32 8.07 9.49 -1.65
C LEU A 32 7.23 10.74 -1.93
N PHE A 33 7.59 11.50 -2.96
CA PHE A 33 6.81 12.65 -3.46
C PHE A 33 5.44 12.26 -4.03
N THR A 34 5.28 11.02 -4.46
CA THR A 34 4.04 10.48 -5.05
C THR A 34 3.13 9.83 -4.01
N SER A 35 3.52 9.80 -2.73
CA SER A 35 2.71 9.21 -1.68
C SER A 35 1.45 10.02 -1.38
N ASN A 36 0.39 9.31 -1.00
CA ASN A 36 -0.91 9.85 -0.62
C ASN A 36 -1.60 8.87 0.35
N GLU A 37 -2.83 9.21 0.74
CA GLU A 37 -3.63 8.45 1.72
C GLU A 37 -3.89 6.99 1.28
N THR A 38 -4.08 6.74 -0.01
CA THR A 38 -4.33 5.40 -0.57
C THR A 38 -3.06 4.64 -0.92
N SER A 39 -1.89 5.24 -0.71
CA SER A 39 -0.60 4.60 -0.97
C SER A 39 -0.38 3.42 -0.03
N ARG A 40 0.16 2.33 -0.57
CA ARG A 40 0.57 1.13 0.16
C ARG A 40 1.83 0.55 -0.45
N LEU A 41 2.56 -0.22 0.34
CA LEU A 41 3.56 -1.14 -0.18
C LEU A 41 2.89 -2.49 -0.43
N ALA A 42 2.75 -2.88 -1.70
CA ALA A 42 2.02 -4.10 -2.08
C ALA A 42 2.54 -5.35 -1.36
N CYS A 43 3.84 -5.41 -1.06
CA CYS A 43 4.47 -6.53 -0.36
C CYS A 43 4.09 -6.63 1.14
N GLN A 44 3.50 -5.59 1.74
CA GLN A 44 3.01 -5.61 3.13
C GLN A 44 1.51 -5.98 3.22
N ILE A 45 0.82 -6.13 2.09
CA ILE A 45 -0.60 -6.48 2.05
C ILE A 45 -0.74 -8.01 2.07
N TYR A 46 -1.28 -8.55 3.16
CA TYR A 46 -1.64 -9.97 3.23
C TYR A 46 -3.04 -10.19 2.66
N LEU A 47 -3.13 -10.99 1.59
CA LEU A 47 -4.41 -11.28 0.95
C LEU A 47 -5.28 -12.17 1.84
N THR A 48 -6.55 -11.79 1.96
CA THR A 48 -7.59 -12.58 2.64
C THR A 48 -8.81 -12.73 1.74
N ALA A 49 -9.69 -13.69 2.05
CA ALA A 49 -10.92 -13.90 1.27
C ALA A 49 -11.88 -12.68 1.28
N GLN A 50 -11.74 -11.77 2.25
CA GLN A 50 -12.55 -10.55 2.34
C GLN A 50 -12.13 -9.47 1.32
N MET A 51 -11.02 -9.69 0.61
CA MET A 51 -10.45 -8.77 -0.36
C MET A 51 -10.76 -9.18 -1.82
N ASP A 52 -11.80 -9.98 -2.02
CA ASP A 52 -12.29 -10.32 -3.35
C ASP A 52 -12.66 -9.04 -4.12
N GLY A 53 -12.10 -8.88 -5.32
CA GLY A 53 -12.26 -7.68 -6.13
C GLY A 53 -11.35 -6.50 -5.75
N LEU A 54 -10.31 -6.70 -4.91
CA LEU A 54 -9.29 -5.67 -4.66
C LEU A 54 -8.67 -5.18 -5.97
N ALA A 55 -8.72 -3.86 -6.18
CA ALA A 55 -8.13 -3.18 -7.32
C ALA A 55 -7.03 -2.23 -6.84
N ILE A 56 -5.88 -2.29 -7.50
CA ILE A 56 -4.72 -1.44 -7.21
C ILE A 56 -4.18 -0.82 -8.49
N GLU A 57 -3.55 0.34 -8.35
CA GLU A 57 -2.78 0.99 -9.41
C GLU A 57 -1.30 1.01 -9.01
N ILE A 58 -0.40 0.66 -9.92
CA ILE A 58 1.04 0.72 -9.66
C ILE A 58 1.47 2.19 -9.75
N ALA A 59 2.15 2.68 -8.71
CA ALA A 59 2.63 4.06 -8.73
C ALA A 59 3.66 4.26 -9.85
N ALA A 60 3.53 5.36 -10.59
CA ALA A 60 4.55 5.76 -11.55
C ALA A 60 5.81 6.23 -10.80
N ASN A 61 6.96 5.85 -11.34
CA ASN A 61 8.28 6.10 -10.76
C ASN A 61 8.71 7.57 -10.91
#